data_AF-T0H350-F1
#
_entry.id   AF-T0H350-F1
#
_cell.length_a   1.000
_cell.length_b   1.000
_cell.length_c   1.000
_cell.angle_alpha   90.00
_cell.angle_beta   90.00
_cell.angle_gamma   90.00
#
_symmetry.space_group_name_H-M   'P 1'
#
loop_
_entity.id
_entity.type
_entity.pdbx_description
1 polymer ?
#
loop_
_entity_poly.entity_id
_entity_poly.type
_entity_poly.pdbx_seq_one_letter_code
_entity_poly.pdbx_strand_id
1 'polypeptide(L)'
;MILYQGATGNKGYTIWLFDPSKNLFIEKKELSELVSPTFNSKTKTIRAYYNYSSCEYLNQTYKIAKNGKLIQISKERQEWIEKSKSFQQKIGKLKNGIWVYHTRLTQC
;
A
#
# COMPACT_ATOMS: atom_id res chain seq x y z
N MET A 1 -14.13 -16.20 13.62
CA MET A 1 -13.13 -16.54 12.58
C MET A 1 -12.35 -15.27 12.24
N ILE A 2 -11.09 -15.14 12.69
CA ILE A 2 -10.25 -13.96 12.43
C ILE A 2 -9.17 -14.41 11.43
N LEU A 3 -9.32 -14.05 10.16
CA LEU A 3 -8.55 -14.57 9.02
C LEU A 3 -7.67 -13.49 8.36
N TYR A 4 -7.06 -12.61 9.15
CA TYR A 4 -6.05 -11.68 8.64
C TYR A 4 -4.89 -11.55 9.62
N GLN A 5 -3.99 -12.52 9.54
CA GLN A 5 -2.67 -12.46 10.14
C GLN A 5 -1.71 -11.95 9.07
N GLY A 6 -0.94 -10.90 9.34
CA GLY A 6 0.20 -10.51 8.51
C GLY A 6 1.20 -11.68 8.40
N ALA A 7 2.22 -11.53 7.54
CA ALA A 7 3.22 -12.58 7.26
C ALA A 7 3.82 -13.27 8.50
N THR A 8 3.85 -12.57 9.64
CA THR A 8 4.42 -13.01 10.93
C THR A 8 3.37 -13.29 12.00
N GLY A 9 2.08 -13.43 11.67
CA GLY A 9 1.02 -13.68 12.65
C GLY A 9 0.36 -12.43 13.25
N ASN A 10 0.83 -11.22 12.92
CA ASN A 10 0.32 -9.98 13.51
C ASN A 10 -1.11 -9.67 13.04
N LYS A 11 -2.01 -9.30 13.96
CA LYS A 11 -3.36 -8.86 13.59
C LYS A 11 -3.29 -7.57 12.77
N GLY A 12 -4.11 -7.48 11.72
CA GLY A 12 -4.31 -6.25 10.97
C GLY A 12 -4.87 -5.12 11.83
N TYR A 13 -4.77 -3.89 11.34
CA TYR A 13 -5.32 -2.71 12.01
C TYR A 13 -6.82 -2.58 11.70
N THR A 14 -7.63 -2.18 12.70
CA THR A 14 -8.99 -1.71 12.44
C THR A 14 -8.98 -0.18 12.43
N ILE A 15 -9.30 0.42 11.29
CA ILE A 15 -9.23 1.87 11.11
C ILE A 15 -10.64 2.46 11.10
N TRP A 16 -10.81 3.49 11.94
CA TRP A 16 -12.04 4.24 12.08
C TRP A 16 -11.80 5.70 11.70
N LEU A 17 -12.67 6.27 10.87
CA LEU A 17 -12.66 7.70 10.56
C LEU A 17 -13.86 8.38 11.20
N PHE A 18 -13.64 9.56 11.77
CA PHE A 18 -14.72 10.38 12.29
C PHE A 18 -15.56 10.95 11.13
N ASP A 19 -16.86 10.70 11.17
CA ASP A 19 -17.86 11.32 10.29
C ASP A 19 -18.54 12.46 11.05
N PRO A 20 -18.23 13.73 10.74
CA PRO A 20 -18.79 14.88 11.45
C PRO A 20 -20.30 15.05 11.19
N SER A 21 -20.82 14.53 10.08
CA SER A 21 -22.27 14.61 9.76
C SER A 21 -23.11 13.73 10.67
N LYS A 22 -22.51 12.65 11.17
CA LYS A 22 -23.16 11.67 12.07
C LYS A 22 -22.66 11.77 13.50
N ASN A 23 -21.61 12.56 13.74
CA ASN A 23 -20.90 12.65 15.01
C ASN A 23 -20.44 11.28 15.54
N LEU A 24 -19.97 10.40 14.64
CA LEU A 24 -19.61 9.02 14.97
C LEU A 24 -18.34 8.59 14.24
N PHE A 25 -17.62 7.63 14.82
CA PHE A 25 -16.54 6.93 14.15
C PHE A 25 -17.11 5.81 13.28
N ILE A 26 -16.73 5.79 12.01
CA ILE A 26 -17.16 4.78 11.03
C ILE A 26 -15.93 3.97 10.60
N GLU A 27 -16.05 2.65 10.70
CA GLU A 27 -15.02 1.73 10.22
C GLU A 27 -14.80 1.93 8.72
N LYS A 28 -13.53 2.01 8.31
CA LYS A 28 -13.12 2.02 6.91
C LYS A 28 -12.40 0.73 6.57
N LYS A 29 -13.18 -0.28 6.18
CA LYS A 29 -12.69 -1.62 5.80
C LYS A 29 -11.54 -1.57 4.79
N GLU A 30 -11.68 -0.77 3.73
CA GLU A 30 -10.61 -0.60 2.71
C GLU A 30 -9.27 -0.12 3.30
N LEU A 31 -9.30 0.67 4.39
CA LEU A 31 -8.09 1.10 5.09
C LEU A 31 -7.59 0.03 6.04
N SER A 32 -8.49 -0.66 6.75
CA SER A 32 -8.16 -1.75 7.68
C SER A 32 -7.45 -2.93 6.99
N GLU A 33 -7.70 -3.13 5.69
CA GLU A 33 -7.06 -4.16 4.86
C GLU A 33 -5.61 -3.80 4.47
N LEU A 34 -5.20 -2.53 4.61
CA LEU A 34 -3.83 -2.12 4.31
C LEU A 34 -2.86 -2.65 5.36
N VAL A 35 -1.71 -3.13 4.90
CA VAL A 35 -0.64 -3.57 5.80
C VAL A 35 0.15 -2.34 6.29
N SER A 36 0.10 -2.13 7.60
CA SER A 36 0.83 -1.06 8.32
C SER A 36 0.73 0.31 7.65
N PRO A 37 -0.48 0.87 7.49
CA PRO A 37 -0.67 2.13 6.79
C PRO A 37 -0.12 3.31 7.60
N THR A 38 0.51 4.25 6.90
CA THR A 38 1.01 5.52 7.44
C THR A 38 0.35 6.68 6.69
N PHE A 39 -0.09 7.69 7.43
CA PHE A 39 -0.88 8.81 6.91
C PHE A 39 0.00 10.06 6.82
N ASN A 40 0.09 10.65 5.62
CA ASN A 40 0.79 11.92 5.41
C ASN A 40 -0.23 13.04 5.19
N SER A 41 -0.35 13.94 6.17
CA SER A 41 -1.29 15.06 6.13
C SER A 41 -0.92 16.12 5.07
N LYS A 42 0.37 16.37 4.85
CA LYS A 42 0.86 17.37 3.89
C LYS A 42 0.51 17.00 2.45
N THR A 43 0.76 15.76 2.06
CA THR A 43 0.48 15.26 0.70
C THR A 43 -0.90 14.66 0.54
N LYS A 44 -1.64 14.50 1.66
CA LYS A 44 -2.93 13.80 1.74
C LYS A 44 -2.85 12.40 1.12
N THR A 45 -1.79 11.67 1.45
CA THR A 45 -1.54 10.32 0.93
C THR A 45 -1.42 9.32 2.07
N ILE A 46 -1.76 8.07 1.78
CA ILE A 46 -1.58 6.94 2.67
C ILE A 46 -0.52 6.03 2.06
N ARG A 47 0.49 5.64 2.82
CA ARG A 47 1.51 4.68 2.38
C ARG A 47 1.31 3.37 3.14
N ALA A 48 1.21 2.27 2.40
CA ALA A 48 1.22 0.92 2.94
C ALA A 48 2.52 0.22 2.51
N TYR A 49 3.18 -0.46 3.44
CA TYR A 49 4.47 -1.09 3.19
C TYR A 49 4.47 -2.52 3.71
N TYR A 50 4.97 -3.43 2.89
CA TYR A 50 5.00 -4.85 3.17
C TYR A 50 6.35 -5.45 2.77
N ASN A 51 7.01 -6.13 3.71
CA ASN A 51 8.17 -6.97 3.42
C ASN A 51 7.70 -8.41 3.17
N TYR A 52 8.04 -8.98 2.03
CA TYR A 52 7.84 -10.42 1.77
C TYR A 52 9.00 -11.23 2.36
N SER A 53 10.21 -10.70 2.29
CA SER A 53 11.44 -11.30 2.79
C SER A 53 12.44 -10.20 3.18
N SER A 54 13.69 -10.57 3.46
CA SER A 54 14.77 -9.61 3.77
C SER A 54 15.09 -8.67 2.61
N CYS A 55 14.83 -9.08 1.36
CA CYS A 55 15.24 -8.35 0.18
C CYS A 55 14.09 -8.01 -0.79
N GLU A 56 12.86 -8.43 -0.46
CA GLU A 56 11.69 -8.26 -1.30
C GLU A 56 10.59 -7.52 -0.57
N TYR A 57 10.01 -6.53 -1.24
CA TYR A 57 9.01 -5.66 -0.64
C TYR A 57 7.97 -5.18 -1.64
N LEU A 58 6.87 -4.68 -1.08
CA LEU A 58 5.84 -3.92 -1.78
C LEU A 58 5.57 -2.63 -1.01
N ASN A 59 5.70 -1.51 -1.72
CA ASN A 59 5.37 -0.18 -1.25
C ASN A 59 4.23 0.38 -2.10
N GLN A 60 3.13 0.78 -1.46
CA GLN A 60 1.94 1.28 -2.14
C GLN A 60 1.59 2.64 -1.58
N THR A 61 1.14 3.53 -2.46
CA THR A 61 0.66 4.86 -2.06
C THR A 61 -0.75 5.06 -2.59
N TYR A 62 -1.62 5.59 -1.72
CA TYR A 62 -3.03 5.79 -1.98
C TYR A 62 -3.45 7.23 -1.70
N LYS A 63 -4.58 7.61 -2.27
CA LYS A 63 -5.35 8.82 -1.94
C LYS A 63 -6.82 8.45 -1.76
N ILE A 64 -7.52 9.23 -0.95
CA ILE A 64 -8.98 9.14 -0.84
C ILE A 64 -9.58 10.12 -1.85
N ALA A 65 -10.42 9.63 -2.76
CA ALA A 65 -11.14 10.46 -3.71
C ALA A 65 -12.28 11.25 -3.04
N LYS A 66 -12.84 12.24 -3.74
CA LYS A 66 -13.95 13.06 -3.22
C LYS A 66 -15.17 12.24 -2.80
N ASN A 67 -15.42 11.11 -3.46
CA ASN A 67 -16.49 10.17 -3.12
C ASN A 67 -16.12 9.20 -1.98
N GLY A 68 -14.98 9.40 -1.31
CA GLY A 68 -14.52 8.58 -0.20
C GLY A 68 -13.81 7.27 -0.59
N LYS A 69 -13.71 6.95 -1.88
CA LYS A 69 -13.05 5.72 -2.35
C LYS A 69 -11.54 5.79 -2.19
N LEU A 70 -10.92 4.72 -1.71
CA LEU A 70 -9.47 4.59 -1.71
C LEU A 70 -8.94 4.27 -3.12
N ILE A 71 -8.02 5.09 -3.61
CA ILE A 71 -7.41 4.94 -4.93
C ILE A 71 -5.91 4.76 -4.77
N GLN A 72 -5.38 3.66 -5.29
CA GLN A 72 -3.94 3.45 -5.38
C GLN A 72 -3.36 4.33 -6.50
N ILE A 73 -2.35 5.15 -6.18
CA ILE A 73 -1.71 6.08 -7.11
C ILE A 73 -0.26 5.71 -7.44
N SER A 74 0.36 4.87 -6.60
CA SER A 74 1.71 4.36 -6.82
C SER A 74 1.82 2.91 -6.33
N LYS A 75 2.63 2.12 -7.02
CA LYS A 75 3.03 0.77 -6.61
C LYS A 75 4.50 0.60 -6.89
N GLU A 76 5.26 0.13 -5.92
CA GLU A 76 6.66 -0.21 -6.10
C GLU A 76 6.89 -1.59 -5.50
N ARG A 77 7.40 -2.52 -6.32
CA ARG A 77 7.74 -3.87 -5.88
C ARG A 77 9.21 -4.10 -6.19
N GLN A 78 9.93 -4.66 -5.22
CA GLN A 78 11.25 -5.24 -5.45
C GLN A 78 11.17 -6.75 -5.25
N GLU A 79 11.76 -7.47 -6.19
CA GLU A 79 11.87 -8.93 -6.17
C GLU A 79 13.28 -9.37 -6.56
N TRP A 80 13.72 -10.51 -6.02
CA TRP A 80 15.01 -11.11 -6.36
C TRP A 80 14.85 -12.03 -7.58
N ILE A 81 15.63 -11.79 -8.63
CA ILE A 81 15.59 -12.59 -9.85
C ILE A 81 16.78 -13.56 -9.87
N GLU A 82 16.54 -14.78 -9.38
CA GLU A 82 17.55 -15.82 -9.19
C GLU A 82 18.40 -16.10 -10.43
N LYS A 83 17.78 -16.18 -11.61
CA LYS A 83 18.47 -16.43 -12.90
C LYS A 83 19.54 -15.39 -13.21
N SER A 84 19.28 -14.13 -12.86
CA SER A 84 20.16 -13.00 -13.17
C SER A 84 20.95 -12.50 -11.97
N LYS A 85 20.76 -13.12 -10.79
CA LYS A 85 21.34 -12.70 -9.51
C LYS A 85 21.23 -11.18 -9.30
N SER A 86 20.06 -10.62 -9.60
CA SER A 86 19.81 -9.19 -9.57
C SER A 86 18.48 -8.85 -8.90
N PHE A 87 18.38 -7.62 -8.41
CA PHE A 87 17.11 -7.08 -7.93
C PHE A 87 16.36 -6.42 -9.07
N GLN A 88 15.11 -6.82 -9.25
CA GLN A 88 14.18 -6.15 -10.14
C GLN A 88 13.23 -5.28 -9.33
N GLN A 89 13.26 -3.98 -9.60
CA GLN A 89 12.33 -3.02 -9.04
C GLN A 89 11.34 -2.56 -10.11
N LYS A 90 10.05 -2.83 -9.90
CA LYS A 90 8.96 -2.37 -10.78
C LYS A 90 8.17 -1.27 -10.09
N ILE A 91 8.22 -0.07 -10.67
CA ILE A 91 7.53 1.12 -10.17
C ILE A 91 6.40 1.47 -11.13
N GLY A 92 5.17 1.38 -10.66
CA GLY A 92 3.97 1.87 -11.34
C GLY A 92 3.50 3.19 -10.74
N LYS A 93 3.06 4.12 -11.58
CA LYS A 93 2.31 5.32 -11.18
C LYS A 93 1.03 5.44 -11.99
N LEU A 94 -0.06 5.79 -11.32
CA LEU A 94 -1.32 6.10 -11.99
C LEU A 94 -1.25 7.53 -12.55
N LYS A 95 -1.32 7.68 -13.87
CA LYS A 95 -1.32 8.95 -14.59
C LYS A 95 -2.57 9.02 -15.47
N ASN A 96 -3.43 10.00 -15.22
CA ASN A 96 -4.68 10.20 -15.98
C ASN A 96 -5.54 8.93 -16.09
N GLY A 97 -5.64 8.16 -15.00
CA GLY A 97 -6.40 6.90 -14.95
C GLY A 97 -5.69 5.68 -15.55
N ILE A 98 -4.50 5.86 -16.13
CA ILE A 98 -3.72 4.80 -16.76
C ILE A 98 -2.46 4.51 -15.93
N TRP A 99 -2.14 3.24 -15.73
CA TRP A 99 -0.91 2.85 -15.05
C TRP A 99 0.28 2.90 -16.01
N VAL A 100 1.31 3.65 -15.63
CA VAL A 100 2.59 3.70 -16.33
C VAL A 100 3.64 3.04 -15.45
N TYR A 101 4.36 2.06 -16.01
CA TYR A 101 5.38 1.30 -15.29
C TYR A 101 6.79 1.60 -15.80
N HIS A 102 7.74 1.61 -14.87
CA HIS A 102 9.16 1.59 -15.13
C HIS A 102 9.78 0.45 -14.34
N THR A 103 10.59 -0.36 -15.02
CA THR A 103 11.39 -1.41 -14.39
C THR A 103 12.85 -0.97 -14.30
N ARG A 104 13.48 -1.22 -13.15
CA ARG A 104 14.92 -1.03 -12.92
C ARG A 104 15.51 -2.38 -12.53
N LEU A 105 16.69 -2.67 -13.03
CA LEU A 105 17.49 -3.82 -12.64
C LEU A 105 18.74 -3.30 -11.96
N THR A 106 19.00 -3.79 -10.74
CA THR A 106 20.23 -3.50 -10.00
C THR A 106 20.98 -4.81 -9.85
N GLN A 107 22.11 -4.91 -10.53
CA GLN A 107 23.05 -6.02 -10.35
C GLN A 107 23.81 -5.82 -9.03
N CYS A 108 24.06 -6.91 -8.32
CA CYS A 108 24.95 -6.91 -7.15
C CYS A 108 26.41 -6.79 -7.60
#